data_AF-A0A8S3IQJ0-F1
#
_entry.id   AF-A0A8S3IQJ0-F1
#
_cell.length_a   1.000
_cell.length_b   1.000
_cell.length_c   1.000
_cell.angle_alpha   90.00
_cell.angle_beta   90.00
_cell.angle_gamma   90.00
#
_symmetry.space_group_name_H-M   'P 1'
#
loop_
_entity.id
_entity.type
_entity.pdbx_description
1 polymer ?
#
loop_
_entity_poly.entity_id
_entity_poly.type
_entity_poly.pdbx_seq_one_letter_code
_entity_poly.pdbx_strand_id
1 'polypeptide(L)'
;MSHGLLHSFFTADSKEVIIRDIVKRYGDSSVATIWTGKTRLFFIQACRSLWPQNMQSNKREGVQQNDLSPKMLVAYSCSANEASKRSPNTGSSYIQVLCIMLLRYGHYLEIQTILHWTRKFIIKRDEYSSERSGKSLDSQQPEYIENEFSTNFRFSVHSLYDTYSLWTFDKQLALKIPLQIWKEIYDL
;
A
#
# COMPACT_ATOMS: atom_id res chain seq x y z
N MET A 1 2.76 6.91 7.17
CA MET A 1 1.43 7.42 6.79
C MET A 1 1.43 8.91 7.05
N SER A 2 1.11 9.75 6.08
CA SER A 2 1.10 11.22 6.27
C SER A 2 0.28 11.91 5.17
N HIS A 3 0.15 13.24 5.25
CA HIS A 3 -0.17 14.07 4.09
C HIS A 3 0.96 13.99 3.08
N GLY A 4 0.64 14.12 1.79
CA GLY A 4 1.66 14.10 0.76
C GLY A 4 1.22 14.67 -0.56
N LEU A 5 2.21 14.72 -1.45
CA LEU A 5 2.11 15.12 -2.85
C LEU A 5 2.58 13.95 -3.72
N LEU A 6 2.59 14.16 -5.03
CA LEU A 6 2.88 13.14 -6.02
C LEU A 6 4.13 12.26 -5.72
N HIS A 7 5.21 12.86 -5.22
CA HIS A 7 6.51 12.20 -5.02
C HIS A 7 7.09 12.38 -3.60
N SER A 8 6.29 12.90 -2.67
CA SER A 8 6.76 13.32 -1.35
C SER A 8 5.66 13.24 -0.30
N PHE A 9 6.07 13.30 0.96
CA PHE A 9 5.14 13.45 2.08
C PHE A 9 5.64 14.49 3.07
N PHE A 10 4.74 14.99 3.91
CA PHE A 10 5.07 15.95 4.95
C PHE A 10 5.35 15.26 6.28
N THR A 11 6.32 15.78 7.01
CA THR A 11 6.63 15.40 8.38
C THR A 11 5.87 16.30 9.35
N ALA A 12 5.93 15.99 10.66
CA ALA A 12 5.17 16.73 11.67
C ALA A 12 5.59 18.21 11.80
N ASP A 13 6.83 18.56 11.44
CA ASP A 13 7.34 19.93 11.38
C ASP A 13 7.11 20.58 10.00
N SER A 14 6.15 20.05 9.22
CA SER A 14 5.78 20.52 7.88
C SER A 14 6.91 20.44 6.85
N LYS A 15 8.00 19.72 7.12
CA LYS A 15 9.04 19.50 6.11
C LYS A 15 8.60 18.45 5.12
N GLU A 16 8.76 18.79 3.85
CA GLU A 16 8.53 17.86 2.75
C GLU A 16 9.73 16.92 2.61
N VAL A 17 9.45 15.63 2.51
CA VAL A 17 10.45 14.59 2.32
C VAL A 17 10.16 13.83 1.02
N ILE A 18 11.16 13.77 0.14
CA ILE A 18 11.05 13.09 -1.14
C ILE A 18 11.19 11.59 -0.93
N ILE A 19 10.24 10.81 -1.45
CA ILE A 19 10.20 9.35 -1.26
C ILE A 19 11.41 8.69 -1.91
N ARG A 20 11.84 9.19 -3.08
CA ARG A 20 13.03 8.73 -3.80
C ARG A 20 14.29 8.78 -2.93
N ASP A 21 14.48 9.83 -2.15
CA ASP A 21 15.69 10.01 -1.32
C ASP A 21 15.73 8.98 -0.18
N ILE A 22 14.58 8.68 0.42
CA ILE A 22 14.45 7.63 1.43
C ILE A 22 14.82 6.28 0.81
N VAL A 23 14.19 5.96 -0.31
CA VAL A 23 14.37 4.67 -0.99
C VAL A 23 15.84 4.46 -1.39
N LYS A 24 16.47 5.46 -2.03
CA LYS A 24 17.90 5.40 -2.38
C LYS A 24 18.79 5.19 -1.17
N ARG A 25 18.53 5.91 -0.07
CA ARG A 25 19.30 5.77 1.16
C ARG A 25 19.24 4.37 1.75
N TYR A 26 18.08 3.72 1.69
CA TYR A 26 17.91 2.35 2.17
C TYR A 26 18.36 1.30 1.16
N GLY A 27 18.55 1.67 -0.11
CA GLY A 27 19.14 0.84 -1.15
C GLY A 27 20.66 0.77 -1.08
N ASP A 28 21.30 1.87 -0.66
CA ASP A 28 22.75 2.00 -0.54
C ASP A 28 23.37 0.93 0.38
N SER A 29 24.23 0.09 -0.21
CA SER A 29 24.91 -1.01 0.47
C SER A 29 25.93 -0.52 1.50
N SER A 30 26.41 0.71 1.39
CA SER A 30 27.37 1.31 2.34
C SER A 30 26.70 1.72 3.66
N VAL A 31 25.40 2.02 3.63
CA VAL A 31 24.66 2.52 4.80
C VAL A 31 24.22 1.38 5.72
N ALA A 32 24.14 0.14 5.22
CA ALA A 32 23.49 -0.90 6.01
C ALA A 32 23.82 -2.34 5.57
N THR A 33 24.96 -2.83 6.05
CA THR A 33 25.30 -4.26 6.09
C THR A 33 24.19 -5.12 6.71
N ILE A 34 23.37 -4.55 7.61
CA ILE A 34 22.24 -5.25 8.24
C ILE A 34 21.10 -5.60 7.27
N TRP A 35 20.99 -4.90 6.14
CA TRP A 35 19.96 -5.12 5.12
C TRP A 35 20.43 -6.04 3.99
N THR A 36 21.72 -6.39 3.94
CA THR A 36 22.26 -7.27 2.90
C THR A 36 21.50 -8.59 2.85
N GLY A 37 20.98 -8.93 1.68
CA GLY A 37 20.19 -10.14 1.44
C GLY A 37 18.73 -10.09 1.91
N LYS A 38 18.33 -9.07 2.65
CA LYS A 38 16.96 -8.91 3.18
C LYS A 38 16.06 -8.13 2.23
N THR A 39 14.80 -8.52 2.22
CA THR A 39 13.73 -7.81 1.49
C THR A 39 13.35 -6.53 2.23
N ARG A 40 13.16 -5.43 1.48
CA ARG A 40 12.79 -4.11 1.99
C ARG A 40 11.47 -3.67 1.38
N LEU A 41 10.47 -3.43 2.22
CA LEU A 41 9.12 -3.06 1.82
C LEU A 41 8.78 -1.65 2.33
N PHE A 42 8.29 -0.80 1.44
CA PHE A 42 7.82 0.54 1.79
C PHE A 42 6.33 0.65 1.44
N PHE A 43 5.48 0.87 2.44
CA PHE A 43 4.05 1.10 2.25
C PHE A 43 3.72 2.58 2.47
N ILE A 44 3.34 3.27 1.40
CA ILE A 44 3.11 4.70 1.36
C ILE A 44 1.61 4.99 1.36
N GLN A 45 1.08 5.31 2.54
CA GLN A 45 -0.25 5.91 2.71
C GLN A 45 -0.10 7.44 2.77
N ALA A 46 -0.35 8.08 1.62
CA ALA A 46 -0.40 9.52 1.44
C ALA A 46 -1.18 9.85 0.16
N CYS A 47 -1.78 11.05 0.08
CA CYS A 47 -2.30 11.54 -1.21
C CYS A 47 -1.13 11.75 -2.18
N ARG A 48 -1.42 11.61 -3.49
CA ARG A 48 -0.45 11.83 -4.56
C ARG A 48 -0.96 12.82 -5.62
N SER A 49 -1.93 13.65 -5.21
CA SER A 49 -2.44 14.75 -6.00
C SER A 49 -1.43 15.90 -6.06
N LEU A 50 -1.48 16.67 -7.14
CA LEU A 50 -0.82 17.95 -7.24
C LEU A 50 -1.60 18.98 -6.38
N TRP A 51 -0.99 19.53 -5.32
CA TRP A 51 -1.46 20.80 -4.73
C TRP A 51 -1.22 21.91 -5.78
N PRO A 52 -1.98 23.03 -5.81
CA PRO A 52 -2.36 23.70 -7.05
C PRO A 52 -1.19 24.12 -7.94
N GLN A 53 -1.49 24.15 -9.24
CA GLN A 53 -0.61 24.26 -10.43
C GLN A 53 0.32 25.48 -10.49
N ASN A 54 0.39 26.30 -9.44
CA ASN A 54 1.10 27.58 -9.38
C ASN A 54 2.45 27.51 -8.63
N MET A 55 2.77 26.40 -7.97
CA MET A 55 4.14 26.15 -7.53
C MET A 55 4.91 25.51 -8.69
N GLN A 56 5.91 26.22 -9.20
CA GLN A 56 6.85 25.70 -10.19
C GLN A 56 7.28 24.30 -9.76
N SER A 57 6.74 23.30 -10.46
CA SER A 57 7.20 21.94 -10.38
C SER A 57 8.60 21.94 -10.97
N ASN A 58 9.59 22.31 -10.15
CA ASN A 58 10.90 21.72 -10.29
C ASN A 58 10.61 20.24 -10.48
N LYS A 59 10.96 19.68 -11.65
CA LYS A 59 10.64 18.32 -12.07
C LYS A 59 11.16 17.34 -11.02
N ARG A 60 10.38 17.13 -9.97
CA ARG A 60 10.69 16.19 -8.91
C ARG A 60 10.34 14.84 -9.50
N GLU A 61 11.35 14.05 -9.76
CA GLU A 61 11.16 12.72 -10.29
C GLU A 61 10.67 11.80 -9.16
N GLY A 62 9.63 11.02 -9.45
CA GLY A 62 9.21 9.93 -8.59
C GLY A 62 10.24 8.82 -8.50
N VAL A 63 9.98 7.86 -7.61
CA VAL A 63 10.72 6.60 -7.57
C VAL A 63 10.56 5.91 -8.91
N GLN A 64 11.66 5.59 -9.55
CA GLN A 64 11.72 4.72 -10.73
C GLN A 64 12.22 3.34 -10.32
N GLN A 65 11.97 2.32 -11.14
CA GLN A 65 12.50 0.97 -10.92
C GLN A 65 14.03 0.98 -10.71
N ASN A 66 14.75 1.80 -11.47
CA ASN A 66 16.22 1.92 -11.39
C ASN A 66 16.71 2.60 -10.10
N ASP A 67 15.83 3.27 -9.35
CA ASP A 67 16.17 3.83 -8.04
C ASP A 67 16.10 2.77 -6.91
N LEU A 68 15.50 1.61 -7.20
CA LEU A 68 15.34 0.52 -6.25
C LEU A 68 16.54 -0.42 -6.34
N SER A 69 17.16 -0.73 -5.21
CA SER A 69 18.09 -1.85 -5.13
C SER A 69 17.33 -3.19 -5.21
N PRO A 70 18.03 -4.30 -5.51
CA PRO A 70 17.39 -5.62 -5.52
C PRO A 70 16.66 -5.93 -4.21
N LYS A 71 15.55 -6.67 -4.33
CA LYS A 71 14.66 -7.03 -3.21
C LYS A 71 14.01 -5.83 -2.51
N MET A 72 13.81 -4.73 -3.23
CA MET A 72 13.05 -3.57 -2.73
C MET A 72 11.71 -3.45 -3.46
N LEU A 73 10.68 -3.10 -2.70
CA LEU A 73 9.34 -2.81 -3.22
C LEU A 73 8.76 -1.59 -2.51
N VAL A 74 8.18 -0.68 -3.29
CA VAL A 74 7.45 0.51 -2.82
C VAL A 74 6.01 0.41 -3.28
N ALA A 75 5.08 0.26 -2.34
CA ALA A 75 3.65 0.20 -2.59
C ALA A 75 2.99 1.51 -2.15
N TYR A 76 2.23 2.12 -3.05
CA TYR A 76 1.49 3.35 -2.84
C TYR A 76 0.01 3.06 -2.64
N SER A 77 -0.63 3.81 -1.75
CA SER A 77 -2.07 3.67 -1.51
C SER A 77 -2.95 4.08 -2.69
N CYS A 78 -2.45 4.93 -3.59
CA CYS A 78 -3.18 5.43 -4.76
C CYS A 78 -2.20 5.70 -5.91
N SER A 79 -2.72 5.84 -7.13
CA SER A 79 -1.91 6.12 -8.31
C SER A 79 -1.41 7.56 -8.29
N ALA A 80 -0.50 7.87 -9.21
CA ALA A 80 -0.11 9.25 -9.50
C ALA A 80 -1.34 10.14 -9.77
N ASN A 81 -1.35 11.34 -9.19
CA ASN A 81 -2.42 12.35 -9.32
C ASN A 81 -3.77 11.98 -8.65
N GLU A 82 -3.84 10.87 -7.91
CA GLU A 82 -5.03 10.49 -7.15
C GLU A 82 -4.96 10.94 -5.69
N ALA A 83 -6.14 11.10 -5.08
CA ALA A 83 -6.28 11.28 -3.64
C ALA A 83 -6.39 9.92 -2.94
N SER A 84 -5.76 9.80 -1.76
CA SER A 84 -5.86 8.60 -0.94
C SER A 84 -6.99 8.73 0.08
N LYS A 85 -7.92 7.76 0.12
CA LYS A 85 -9.14 7.86 0.94
C LYS A 85 -8.90 7.41 2.38
N ARG A 86 -9.34 8.26 3.32
CA ARG A 86 -9.34 7.98 4.76
C ARG A 86 -10.66 8.39 5.39
N SER A 87 -11.27 7.46 6.11
CA SER A 87 -12.38 7.73 7.01
C SER A 87 -11.83 8.14 8.38
N PRO A 88 -12.33 9.24 9.01
CA PRO A 88 -11.96 9.58 10.38
C PRO A 88 -12.32 8.49 11.38
N ASN A 89 -13.38 7.72 11.11
CA ASN A 89 -13.93 6.72 12.03
C ASN A 89 -13.36 5.32 11.82
N THR A 90 -12.96 4.98 10.60
CA THR A 90 -12.52 3.61 10.25
C THR A 90 -11.09 3.55 9.71
N GLY A 91 -10.45 4.69 9.47
CA GLY A 91 -9.07 4.76 8.98
C GLY A 91 -8.95 4.74 7.46
N SER A 92 -7.73 4.49 6.97
CA SER A 92 -7.44 4.43 5.52
C SER A 92 -8.03 3.16 4.92
N SER A 93 -8.67 3.30 3.75
CA SER A 93 -9.17 2.16 2.99
C SER A 93 -8.05 1.20 2.60
N TYR A 94 -6.94 1.74 2.13
CA TYR A 94 -5.78 0.97 1.72
C TYR A 94 -5.17 0.19 2.87
N ILE A 95 -4.94 0.85 4.01
CA ILE A 95 -4.33 0.19 5.18
C ILE A 95 -5.25 -0.88 5.77
N GLN A 96 -6.56 -0.63 5.86
CA GLN A 96 -7.52 -1.63 6.33
C GLN A 96 -7.43 -2.91 5.48
N VAL A 97 -7.57 -2.78 4.16
CA VAL A 97 -7.56 -3.94 3.26
C VAL A 97 -6.21 -4.63 3.23
N LEU A 98 -5.10 -3.87 3.17
CA LEU A 98 -3.76 -4.43 3.22
C LEU A 98 -3.52 -5.24 4.49
N CYS A 99 -3.94 -4.73 5.65
CA CYS A 99 -3.84 -5.46 6.92
C CYS A 99 -4.66 -6.76 6.90
N ILE A 100 -5.90 -6.74 6.40
CA ILE A 100 -6.71 -7.97 6.25
C ILE A 100 -5.97 -8.99 5.37
N MET A 101 -5.47 -8.56 4.22
CA MET A 101 -4.81 -9.45 3.27
C MET A 101 -3.51 -10.02 3.83
N LEU A 102 -2.70 -9.21 4.53
CA LEU A 102 -1.47 -9.66 5.18
C LEU A 102 -1.76 -10.64 6.32
N LEU A 103 -2.74 -10.36 7.17
CA LEU A 103 -3.07 -11.25 8.29
C LEU A 103 -3.60 -12.58 7.79
N ARG A 104 -4.52 -12.56 6.82
CA ARG A 104 -5.16 -13.77 6.32
C ARG A 104 -4.29 -14.58 5.38
N TYR A 105 -3.50 -13.91 4.53
CA TYR A 105 -2.78 -14.57 3.42
C TYR A 105 -1.27 -14.33 3.41
N GLY A 106 -0.72 -13.49 4.30
CA GLY A 106 0.71 -13.16 4.36
C GLY A 106 1.65 -14.37 4.44
N HIS A 107 1.16 -15.46 5.02
CA HIS A 107 1.92 -16.69 5.21
C HIS A 107 1.76 -17.71 4.09
N TYR A 108 0.78 -17.52 3.21
CA TYR A 108 0.51 -18.43 2.10
C TYR A 108 0.88 -17.83 0.75
N LEU A 109 0.70 -16.52 0.59
CA LEU A 109 0.82 -15.83 -0.68
C LEU A 109 2.03 -14.91 -0.71
N GLU A 110 2.53 -14.70 -1.92
CA GLU A 110 3.55 -13.70 -2.18
C GLU A 110 3.00 -12.29 -1.99
N ILE A 111 3.87 -11.37 -1.56
CA ILE A 111 3.49 -9.98 -1.32
C ILE A 111 2.90 -9.31 -2.57
N GLN A 112 3.36 -9.66 -3.78
CA GLN A 112 2.81 -9.15 -5.04
C GLN A 112 1.35 -9.59 -5.21
N THR A 113 1.02 -10.85 -4.93
CA THR A 113 -0.36 -11.37 -4.95
C THR A 113 -1.23 -10.65 -3.92
N ILE A 114 -0.70 -10.42 -2.72
CA ILE A 114 -1.39 -9.68 -1.65
C ILE A 114 -1.69 -8.25 -2.09
N LEU A 115 -0.73 -7.56 -2.72
CA LEU A 115 -0.91 -6.19 -3.21
C LEU A 115 -1.90 -6.13 -4.38
N HIS A 116 -1.85 -7.11 -5.29
CA HIS A 116 -2.80 -7.25 -6.39
C HIS A 116 -4.24 -7.43 -5.88
N TRP A 117 -4.45 -8.33 -4.92
CA TRP A 117 -5.76 -8.54 -4.30
C TRP A 117 -6.22 -7.33 -3.49
N THR A 118 -5.30 -6.67 -2.78
CA THR A 118 -5.57 -5.40 -2.09
C THR A 118 -6.13 -4.36 -3.07
N ARG A 119 -5.47 -4.19 -4.24
CA ARG A 119 -5.91 -3.28 -5.29
C ARG A 119 -7.30 -3.65 -5.82
N LYS A 120 -7.48 -4.90 -6.27
CA LYS A 120 -8.76 -5.39 -6.80
C LYS A 120 -9.90 -5.15 -5.82
N PHE A 121 -9.67 -5.41 -4.54
CA PHE A 121 -10.66 -5.26 -3.50
C PHE A 121 -11.11 -3.82 -3.30
N ILE A 122 -10.16 -2.89 -3.26
CA ILE A 122 -10.47 -1.46 -3.07
C ILE A 122 -11.28 -0.93 -4.25
N ILE A 123 -10.89 -1.29 -5.49
CA ILE A 123 -11.61 -0.91 -6.70
C ILE A 123 -13.05 -1.44 -6.66
N LYS A 124 -13.25 -2.74 -6.41
CA LYS A 124 -14.58 -3.35 -6.35
C LYS A 124 -15.48 -2.76 -5.27
N ARG A 125 -14.90 -2.46 -4.11
CA ARG A 125 -15.63 -1.81 -3.01
C ARG A 125 -16.05 -0.39 -3.35
N ASP A 126 -15.20 0.36 -4.05
CA ASP A 126 -15.51 1.72 -4.49
C ASP A 126 -16.57 1.71 -5.63
N GLU A 127 -16.50 0.75 -6.56
CA GLU A 127 -17.54 0.49 -7.57
C GLU A 127 -18.90 0.21 -6.92
N TYR A 128 -18.97 -0.78 -6.02
CA TYR A 128 -20.19 -1.14 -5.29
C TYR A 128 -20.78 0.05 -4.51
N SER A 129 -19.92 0.88 -3.90
CA SER A 129 -20.36 2.07 -3.16
C SER A 129 -20.92 3.15 -4.10
N SER A 130 -20.35 3.27 -5.31
CA SER A 130 -20.81 4.23 -6.33
C SER A 130 -22.18 3.83 -6.86
N GLU A 131 -22.37 2.55 -7.20
CA GLU A 131 -23.67 2.02 -7.64
C GLU A 131 -24.77 2.23 -6.60
N ARG A 132 -24.49 1.91 -5.33
CA ARG A 132 -25.47 2.04 -4.25
C ARG A 132 -25.83 3.48 -3.92
N SER A 133 -24.89 4.42 -4.11
CA SER A 133 -25.12 5.84 -3.84
C SER A 133 -25.67 6.61 -5.04
N GLY A 134 -25.66 6.01 -6.24
CA GLY A 134 -26.00 6.67 -7.50
C GLY A 134 -25.03 7.81 -7.88
N LYS A 135 -23.88 7.92 -7.20
CA LYS A 135 -22.86 8.96 -7.42
C LYS A 135 -21.58 8.29 -7.90
N SER A 136 -20.96 8.85 -8.94
CA SER A 136 -19.60 8.47 -9.32
C SER A 136 -18.66 8.90 -8.19
N LEU A 137 -18.07 7.93 -7.48
CA LEU A 137 -17.01 8.18 -6.51
C LEU A 137 -15.67 7.97 -7.22
N ASP A 138 -14.73 8.90 -7.04
CA ASP A 138 -13.37 8.74 -7.56
C ASP A 138 -12.78 7.43 -7.04
N SER A 139 -12.40 6.50 -7.92
CA SER A 139 -11.85 5.21 -7.49
C SER A 139 -10.40 5.37 -7.04
N GLN A 140 -10.07 4.88 -5.85
CA GLN A 140 -8.68 4.84 -5.38
C GLN A 140 -7.98 3.62 -5.97
N GLN A 141 -6.86 3.79 -6.66
CA GLN A 141 -6.12 2.67 -7.26
C GLN A 141 -4.72 2.51 -6.66
N PRO A 142 -4.52 1.60 -5.70
CA PRO A 142 -3.16 1.29 -5.22
C PRO A 142 -2.24 0.80 -6.35
N GLU A 143 -0.97 1.17 -6.28
CA GLU A 143 0.08 0.74 -7.21
C GLU A 143 1.35 0.36 -6.45
N TYR A 144 2.26 -0.39 -7.08
CA TYR A 144 3.58 -0.65 -6.52
C TYR A 144 4.66 -0.67 -7.60
N ILE A 145 5.89 -0.38 -7.19
CA ILE A 145 7.11 -0.42 -8.00
C ILE A 145 8.08 -1.35 -7.29
N GLU A 146 8.76 -2.21 -8.03
CA GLU A 146 9.71 -3.18 -7.49
C GLU A 146 10.93 -3.33 -8.39
N ASN A 147 12.03 -3.83 -7.83
CA ASN A 147 13.20 -4.21 -8.63
C ASN A 147 13.81 -5.53 -8.15
N GLU A 148 14.02 -6.45 -9.10
CA GLU A 148 14.54 -7.80 -8.88
C GLU A 148 13.92 -8.48 -7.66
N PHE A 149 12.59 -8.34 -7.55
CA PHE A 149 11.85 -8.85 -6.42
C PHE A 149 11.53 -10.32 -6.66
N SER A 150 12.02 -11.19 -5.78
CA SER A 150 11.77 -12.63 -5.93
C SER A 150 10.28 -12.93 -5.78
N THR A 151 9.74 -13.66 -6.73
CA THR A 151 8.38 -14.22 -6.72
C THR A 151 8.17 -15.29 -5.63
N ASN A 152 9.01 -15.37 -4.60
CA ASN A 152 8.87 -16.34 -3.51
C ASN A 152 8.93 -15.68 -2.13
N PHE A 153 8.88 -14.35 -2.05
CA PHE A 153 8.85 -13.68 -0.76
C PHE A 153 7.49 -13.88 -0.08
N ARG A 154 7.51 -14.63 1.03
CA ARG A 154 6.36 -14.90 1.90
C ARG A 154 6.74 -14.61 3.35
N PHE A 155 5.78 -14.19 4.16
CA PHE A 155 6.01 -14.02 5.59
C PHE A 155 6.00 -15.40 6.26
N SER A 156 7.09 -15.78 6.94
CA SER A 156 7.12 -17.03 7.70
C SER A 156 6.30 -16.91 8.99
N VAL A 157 5.55 -17.97 9.33
CA VAL A 157 4.93 -18.10 10.66
C VAL A 157 5.99 -18.68 11.59
N HIS A 158 6.31 -17.98 12.69
CA HIS A 158 7.33 -18.43 13.63
C HIS A 158 6.76 -19.20 14.84
N SER A 159 5.44 -19.16 15.13
CA SER A 159 4.84 -20.02 16.17
C SER A 159 3.32 -20.27 16.05
N LEU A 160 2.82 -21.29 16.76
CA LEU A 160 1.38 -21.63 16.89
C LEU A 160 0.54 -20.54 17.61
N TYR A 161 1.16 -19.62 18.35
CA TYR A 161 0.45 -18.49 18.97
C TYR A 161 0.04 -17.44 17.95
N ASP A 162 0.79 -17.30 16.86
CA ASP A 162 0.47 -16.36 15.78
C ASP A 162 -0.86 -16.73 15.11
N THR A 163 -1.10 -18.03 14.93
CA THR A 163 -2.35 -18.57 14.35
C THR A 163 -3.61 -18.26 15.16
N TYR A 164 -3.54 -18.23 16.50
CA TYR A 164 -4.72 -17.94 17.35
C TYR A 164 -5.12 -16.45 17.30
N SER A 165 -4.14 -15.54 17.23
CA SER A 165 -4.40 -14.10 17.13
C SER A 165 -5.09 -13.72 15.81
N LEU A 166 -4.71 -14.38 14.71
CA LEU A 166 -5.30 -14.23 13.38
C LEU A 166 -6.79 -14.60 13.37
N TRP A 167 -7.16 -15.69 14.03
CA TRP A 167 -8.55 -16.15 14.13
C TRP A 167 -9.45 -15.21 14.94
N THR A 168 -8.93 -14.59 15.99
CA THR A 168 -9.69 -13.60 16.78
C THR A 168 -9.87 -12.27 16.03
N PHE A 169 -8.90 -11.90 15.18
CA PHE A 169 -8.94 -10.66 14.41
C PHE A 169 -9.93 -10.75 13.23
N ASP A 170 -10.04 -11.91 12.58
CA ASP A 170 -10.97 -12.16 11.46
C ASP A 170 -12.45 -11.92 11.88
N LYS A 171 -12.80 -12.21 13.15
CA LYS A 171 -14.15 -11.94 13.68
C LYS A 171 -14.45 -10.45 13.89
N GLN A 172 -13.44 -9.61 14.15
CA GLN A 172 -13.65 -8.18 14.39
C GLN A 172 -13.67 -7.36 13.10
N LEU A 173 -12.98 -7.80 12.04
CA LEU A 173 -12.93 -7.12 10.73
C LEU A 173 -13.96 -7.61 9.72
N ALA A 174 -14.71 -8.67 10.03
CA ALA A 174 -15.92 -9.07 9.29
C ALA A 174 -17.03 -8.00 9.30
N LEU A 175 -16.88 -6.92 10.07
CA LEU A 175 -17.86 -5.85 10.16
C LEU A 175 -17.65 -4.81 9.04
N LYS A 176 -18.52 -4.91 8.01
CA LYS A 176 -18.87 -3.89 6.98
C LYS A 176 -18.31 -4.06 5.57
N ILE A 177 -17.79 -5.23 5.19
CA ILE A 177 -17.52 -5.50 3.78
C ILE A 177 -18.61 -6.46 3.28
N PRO A 178 -19.42 -6.09 2.27
CA PRO A 178 -20.40 -6.98 1.68
C PRO A 178 -19.77 -8.31 1.26
N LEU A 179 -20.34 -9.42 1.74
CA LEU A 179 -19.90 -10.79 1.40
C LEU A 179 -19.83 -11.02 -0.12
N GLN A 180 -20.65 -10.29 -0.87
CA GLN A 180 -20.67 -10.28 -2.34
C GLN A 180 -19.32 -9.91 -2.95
N ILE A 181 -18.63 -8.91 -2.38
CA ILE A 181 -17.32 -8.45 -2.87
C ILE A 181 -16.26 -9.53 -2.63
N TRP A 182 -16.33 -10.22 -1.50
CA TRP A 182 -15.46 -11.36 -1.22
C TRP A 182 -15.70 -12.52 -2.20
N LYS A 183 -16.94 -12.81 -2.60
CA LYS A 183 -17.23 -13.87 -3.56
C LYS A 183 -16.69 -13.54 -4.96
N GLU A 184 -16.88 -12.32 -5.43
CA GLU A 184 -16.47 -11.88 -6.77
C GLU A 184 -14.95 -11.73 -6.94
N ILE A 185 -14.21 -11.48 -5.85
CA ILE A 185 -12.74 -11.34 -5.92
C ILE A 185 -12.03 -12.70 -5.92
N TYR A 186 -12.64 -13.70 -5.29
CA TYR A 186 -12.02 -14.99 -5.02
C TYR A 186 -12.52 -16.13 -5.90
N ASP A 187 -13.53 -15.92 -6.75
CA ASP A 187 -14.19 -16.96 -7.56
C ASP A 187 -14.38 -18.28 -6.76
N LEU A 188 -15.19 -18.17 -5.69
CA LEU A 188 -15.81 -19.33 -5.01
C LEU A 188 -17.23 -19.54 -5.53
#